data_AF-A0A1Y5FVE4-F1
#
_entry.id   AF-A0A1Y5FVE4-F1
#
_cell.length_a   1.000
_cell.length_b   1.000
_cell.length_c   1.000
_cell.angle_alpha   90.00
_cell.angle_beta   90.00
_cell.angle_gamma   90.00
#
_symmetry.space_group_name_H-M   'P 1'
#
loop_
_entity.id
_entity.type
_entity.pdbx_description
1 polymer ?
#
loop_
_entity_poly.entity_id
_entity_poly.type
_entity_poly.pdbx_seq_one_letter_code
_entity_poly.pdbx_strand_id
1 'polypeptide(L)'
;MYVQFGKILAVIGVFFLLAPISNVVAAQQGYLSPNSITQKALLKPGVKSNKRLKREGYLGSRVIYKTTDPISKLFTKDKELSRACQRGRFLQKKEMQYIAVVDGRKYGAALYQSNMLHDPKKLAGKDKIYLFKGQGTSNCKVFHKQI
;
A
#
# COMPACT_ATOMS: atom_id res chain seq x y z
N MET A 1 -23.39 36.10 -69.54
CA MET A 1 -24.57 35.58 -68.83
C MET A 1 -24.27 35.57 -67.34
N TYR A 2 -24.97 36.41 -66.57
CA TYR A 2 -24.90 36.49 -65.11
C TYR A 2 -25.79 35.40 -64.49
N VAL A 3 -25.29 34.71 -63.45
CA VAL A 3 -26.16 34.19 -62.39
C VAL A 3 -25.39 34.22 -61.05
N GLN A 4 -25.85 35.09 -60.14
CA GLN A 4 -25.56 35.08 -58.70
C GLN A 4 -26.20 33.86 -58.04
N PHE A 5 -25.59 33.28 -56.99
CA PHE A 5 -26.18 32.72 -55.74
C PHE A 5 -24.99 32.12 -54.96
N GLY A 6 -24.77 32.21 -53.66
CA GLY A 6 -25.42 32.80 -52.50
C GLY A 6 -24.50 32.47 -51.31
N LYS A 7 -24.42 33.37 -50.34
CA LYS A 7 -23.54 33.36 -49.16
C LYS A 7 -23.87 32.18 -48.23
N ILE A 8 -22.87 31.53 -47.62
CA ILE A 8 -22.85 31.17 -46.18
C ILE A 8 -21.39 31.18 -45.70
N LEU A 9 -21.10 32.13 -44.80
CA LEU A 9 -19.93 32.15 -43.92
C LEU A 9 -20.26 31.28 -42.70
N ALA A 10 -19.47 30.24 -42.43
CA ALA A 10 -19.49 29.52 -41.16
C ALA A 10 -18.16 29.78 -40.44
N VAL A 11 -18.19 30.75 -39.53
CA VAL A 11 -17.12 31.00 -38.55
C VAL A 11 -17.32 30.00 -37.42
N ILE A 12 -16.44 29.00 -37.31
CA ILE A 12 -16.38 28.13 -36.13
C ILE A 12 -15.09 28.47 -35.40
N GLY A 13 -15.23 29.26 -34.34
CA GLY A 13 -14.17 29.57 -33.39
C GLY A 13 -13.78 28.34 -32.59
N VAL A 14 -12.49 28.05 -32.54
CA VAL A 14 -11.92 27.08 -31.62
C VAL A 14 -11.23 27.86 -30.51
N PHE A 15 -11.98 28.11 -29.45
CA PHE A 15 -11.47 28.49 -28.14
C PHE A 15 -11.09 27.19 -27.44
N PHE A 16 -9.80 26.87 -27.32
CA PHE A 16 -9.35 25.82 -26.40
C PHE A 16 -8.45 26.39 -25.32
N LEU A 17 -8.99 26.23 -24.12
CA LEU A 17 -8.59 26.78 -22.82
C LEU A 17 -7.20 26.31 -22.38
N LEU A 18 -6.51 27.24 -21.71
CA LEU A 18 -5.33 27.02 -20.88
C LEU A 18 -5.57 25.87 -19.89
N ALA A 19 -4.73 24.83 -19.95
CA ALA A 19 -4.71 23.78 -18.93
C ALA A 19 -3.92 24.25 -17.70
N PRO A 20 -4.42 24.02 -16.47
CA PRO A 20 -3.67 24.34 -15.26
C PRO A 20 -2.55 23.31 -15.04
N ILE A 21 -1.33 23.82 -14.88
CA ILE A 21 -0.14 23.04 -14.52
C ILE A 21 -0.36 22.52 -13.10
N SER A 22 -0.74 21.26 -12.98
CA SER A 22 -0.93 20.61 -11.69
C SER A 22 0.43 20.33 -11.06
N ASN A 23 0.72 20.98 -9.93
CA ASN A 23 1.87 20.68 -9.08
C ASN A 23 1.76 19.22 -8.59
N VAL A 24 2.49 18.31 -9.23
CA VAL A 24 2.61 16.93 -8.80
C VAL A 24 3.48 16.91 -7.53
N VAL A 25 2.82 16.91 -6.37
CA VAL A 25 3.45 16.46 -5.13
C VAL A 25 3.79 14.99 -5.32
N ALA A 26 5.08 14.70 -5.52
CA ALA A 26 5.61 13.36 -5.60
C ALA A 26 5.34 12.64 -4.28
N ALA A 27 4.24 11.88 -4.22
CA ALA A 27 3.99 10.92 -3.17
C ALA A 27 5.13 9.90 -3.19
N GLN A 28 5.93 9.90 -2.13
CA GLN A 28 7.11 9.06 -1.99
C GLN A 28 6.68 7.59 -1.85
N GLN A 29 6.49 6.91 -3.00
CA GLN A 29 6.20 5.49 -3.10
C GLN A 29 7.49 4.70 -2.86
N GLY A 30 7.85 4.49 -1.60
CA GLY A 30 9.03 3.69 -1.23
C GLY A 30 8.65 2.27 -0.83
N TYR A 31 8.86 1.30 -1.72
CA TYR A 31 8.97 -0.11 -1.32
C TYR A 31 10.31 -0.28 -0.59
N LEU A 32 10.31 -0.72 0.67
CA LEU A 32 11.54 -1.13 1.34
C LEU A 32 11.79 -2.59 0.99
N SER A 33 12.67 -2.81 0.01
CA SER A 33 13.13 -4.16 -0.35
C SER A 33 13.80 -4.84 0.85
N PRO A 34 13.52 -6.13 1.14
CA PRO A 34 14.07 -6.84 2.30
C PRO A 34 15.61 -6.94 2.31
N ASN A 35 16.27 -6.78 1.16
CA ASN A 35 17.70 -7.04 1.00
C ASN A 35 18.62 -5.83 1.26
N SER A 36 18.10 -4.63 1.58
CA SER A 36 18.92 -3.45 1.88
C SER A 36 19.06 -3.14 3.38
N ILE A 37 18.55 -4.02 4.28
CA ILE A 37 18.66 -3.82 5.73
C ILE A 37 20.03 -4.31 6.20
N THR A 38 21.10 -3.61 5.81
CA THR A 38 22.35 -3.65 6.59
C THR A 38 22.15 -2.72 7.78
N GLN A 39 21.66 -3.27 8.90
CA GLN A 39 21.68 -2.55 10.17
C GLN A 39 23.13 -2.36 10.61
N LYS A 40 23.76 -1.24 10.20
CA LYS A 40 24.78 -0.64 11.07
C LYS A 40 24.04 0.18 12.12
N ALA A 41 23.72 -0.46 13.23
CA ALA A 41 23.38 0.26 14.45
C ALA A 41 24.66 0.95 14.94
N LEU A 42 24.89 2.19 14.50
CA LEU A 42 25.95 3.03 15.07
C LEU A 42 25.43 3.64 16.37
N LEU A 43 25.31 2.81 17.41
CA LEU A 43 25.19 3.32 18.76
C LEU A 43 26.57 3.86 19.16
N LYS A 44 26.70 5.19 19.20
CA LYS A 44 27.88 5.84 19.78
C LYS A 44 27.99 5.40 21.25
N PRO A 45 29.12 4.85 21.73
CA PRO A 45 29.29 4.52 23.14
C PRO A 45 29.15 5.80 23.99
N GLY A 46 28.25 5.80 24.98
CA GLY A 46 28.24 6.81 26.05
C GLY A 46 26.97 7.67 26.23
N VAL A 47 25.95 7.58 25.38
CA VAL A 47 24.73 8.40 25.59
C VAL A 47 23.76 7.71 26.56
N LYS A 48 23.78 8.12 27.84
CA LYS A 48 22.71 7.80 28.81
C LYS A 48 21.43 8.58 28.44
N SER A 49 20.65 8.03 27.51
CA SER A 49 19.33 8.57 27.17
C SER A 49 18.33 8.28 28.30
N ASN A 50 18.15 9.26 29.20
CA ASN A 50 17.11 9.25 30.23
C ASN A 50 15.72 9.66 29.70
N LYS A 51 15.53 9.68 28.38
CA LYS A 51 14.19 9.62 27.80
C LYS A 51 13.79 8.15 27.80
N ARG A 52 12.83 7.79 28.64
CA ARG A 52 12.04 6.56 28.49
C ARG A 52 11.34 6.69 27.13
N LEU A 53 12.04 6.31 26.05
CA LEU A 53 11.44 6.12 24.73
C LEU A 53 10.18 5.33 25.00
N LYS A 54 9.02 5.93 24.70
CA LYS A 54 7.73 5.25 24.79
C LYS A 54 7.92 3.94 24.04
N ARG A 55 8.11 2.84 24.77
CA ARG A 55 8.37 1.54 24.16
C ARG A 55 7.07 1.18 23.47
N GLU A 56 6.92 1.58 22.20
CA GLU A 56 5.92 1.00 21.32
C GLU A 56 6.13 -0.51 21.42
N GLY A 57 5.08 -1.27 21.74
CA GLY A 57 5.16 -2.69 22.12
C GLY A 57 5.63 -3.66 21.03
N TYR A 58 6.34 -3.18 20.00
CA TYR A 58 6.70 -3.88 18.77
C TYR A 58 8.17 -3.64 18.36
N LEU A 59 9.12 -3.73 19.29
CA LEU A 59 10.57 -3.52 19.04
C LEU A 59 11.23 -4.47 17.99
N GLY A 60 10.45 -5.27 17.24
CA GLY A 60 10.93 -6.17 16.19
C GLY A 60 10.13 -6.19 14.88
N SER A 61 9.07 -5.39 14.75
CA SER A 61 8.26 -5.38 13.52
C SER A 61 8.97 -4.64 12.39
N ARG A 62 9.05 -5.25 11.21
CA ARG A 62 9.68 -4.66 10.00
C ARG A 62 8.63 -4.03 9.11
N VAL A 63 8.76 -2.74 8.82
CA VAL A 63 7.88 -2.05 7.86
C VAL A 63 8.32 -2.42 6.45
N ILE A 64 7.41 -3.00 5.65
CA ILE A 64 7.69 -3.38 4.25
C ILE A 64 6.91 -2.54 3.24
N TYR A 65 5.92 -1.78 3.71
CA TYR A 65 5.12 -0.89 2.87
C TYR A 65 4.66 0.32 3.67
N LYS A 66 4.74 1.52 3.08
CA LYS A 66 4.25 2.75 3.69
C LYS A 66 3.61 3.66 2.64
N THR A 67 2.45 4.20 2.96
CA THR A 67 1.76 5.20 2.13
C THR A 67 0.87 6.11 2.99
N THR A 68 0.66 7.33 2.51
CA THR A 68 -0.30 8.30 3.07
C THR A 68 -1.68 8.21 2.42
N ASP A 69 -1.79 7.54 1.27
CA ASP A 69 -3.08 7.34 0.60
C ASP A 69 -4.01 6.41 1.43
N PRO A 70 -5.34 6.62 1.37
CA PRO A 70 -6.29 5.77 2.04
C PRO A 70 -6.27 4.34 1.48
N ILE A 71 -6.54 3.36 2.33
CA ILE A 71 -6.52 1.94 1.95
C ILE A 71 -7.45 1.62 0.78
N SER A 72 -8.62 2.28 0.71
CA SER A 72 -9.62 2.08 -0.35
C SER A 72 -9.14 2.51 -1.74
N LYS A 73 -8.14 3.39 -1.82
CA LYS A 73 -7.57 3.86 -3.08
C LYS A 73 -6.54 2.90 -3.66
N LEU A 74 -5.81 2.20 -2.80
CA LEU A 74 -4.64 1.40 -3.20
C LEU A 74 -4.82 -0.10 -3.04
N PHE A 75 -5.69 -0.54 -2.13
CA PHE A 75 -5.87 -1.94 -1.82
C PHE A 75 -7.33 -2.36 -2.01
N THR A 76 -7.51 -3.54 -2.58
CA THR A 76 -8.82 -4.16 -2.73
C THR A 76 -9.05 -5.12 -1.57
N LYS A 77 -10.21 -5.03 -0.92
CA LYS A 77 -10.62 -6.03 0.08
C LYS A 77 -11.06 -7.31 -0.64
N ASP A 78 -10.41 -8.42 -0.31
CA ASP A 78 -10.75 -9.72 -0.89
C ASP A 78 -11.66 -10.50 0.05
N LYS A 79 -12.86 -10.83 -0.44
CA LYS A 79 -13.87 -11.55 0.35
C LYS A 79 -13.48 -13.00 0.61
N GLU A 80 -12.85 -13.66 -0.36
CA GLU A 80 -12.45 -15.06 -0.24
C GLU A 80 -11.27 -15.19 0.73
N LEU A 81 -10.23 -14.37 0.56
CA LEU A 81 -9.09 -14.36 1.46
C LEU A 81 -9.48 -13.92 2.87
N SER A 82 -10.39 -12.96 3.01
CA SER A 82 -10.92 -12.58 4.34
C SER A 82 -11.59 -13.78 5.02
N ARG A 83 -12.44 -14.53 4.30
CA ARG A 83 -13.08 -15.73 4.84
C ARG A 83 -12.08 -16.85 5.15
N ALA A 84 -11.02 -16.98 4.35
CA ALA A 84 -9.96 -17.93 4.62
C ALA A 84 -9.18 -17.54 5.89
N CYS A 85 -8.87 -16.25 6.06
CA CYS A 85 -8.22 -15.73 7.27
C CYS A 85 -9.07 -15.95 8.53
N GLN A 86 -10.37 -15.69 8.46
CA GLN A 86 -11.31 -15.93 9.56
C GLN A 86 -11.34 -17.40 10.01
N ARG A 87 -11.03 -18.33 9.09
CA ARG A 87 -10.93 -19.77 9.36
C ARG A 87 -9.50 -20.24 9.66
N GLY A 88 -8.55 -19.31 9.83
CA GLY A 88 -7.14 -19.61 10.07
C GLY A 88 -6.42 -20.27 8.89
N ARG A 89 -6.95 -20.16 7.66
CA ARG A 89 -6.40 -20.79 6.44
C ARG A 89 -5.64 -19.82 5.54
N PHE A 90 -5.57 -18.55 5.91
CA PHE A 90 -4.78 -17.54 5.21
C PHE A 90 -4.29 -16.50 6.22
N LEU A 91 -3.05 -16.64 6.68
CA LEU A 91 -2.51 -15.85 7.80
C LEU A 91 -1.07 -15.46 7.54
N GLN A 92 -0.63 -14.37 8.16
CA GLN A 92 0.79 -14.16 8.40
C GLN A 92 1.30 -15.20 9.42
N LYS A 93 2.37 -15.92 9.09
CA LYS A 93 2.93 -16.99 9.97
C LYS A 93 3.34 -16.47 11.35
N LYS A 94 3.94 -15.27 11.38
CA LYS A 94 4.28 -14.56 12.60
C LYS A 94 3.55 -13.23 12.58
N GLU A 95 2.47 -13.15 13.35
CA GLU A 95 1.60 -11.98 13.38
C GLU A 95 2.39 -10.71 13.72
N MET A 96 2.14 -9.66 12.93
CA MET A 96 2.77 -8.33 13.06
C MET A 96 4.30 -8.34 12.97
N GLN A 97 4.94 -9.44 12.55
CA GLN A 97 6.39 -9.46 12.28
C GLN A 97 6.75 -8.49 11.16
N TYR A 98 5.95 -8.49 10.10
CA TYR A 98 6.03 -7.51 9.02
C TYR A 98 4.74 -6.71 8.99
N ILE A 99 4.88 -5.40 8.75
CA ILE A 99 3.75 -4.48 8.78
C ILE A 99 3.74 -3.56 7.57
N ALA A 100 2.53 -3.11 7.23
CA ALA A 100 2.31 -1.99 6.34
C ALA A 100 1.69 -0.82 7.11
N VAL A 101 2.12 0.40 6.79
CA VAL A 101 1.53 1.62 7.33
C VAL A 101 0.77 2.31 6.20
N VAL A 102 -0.55 2.30 6.26
CA VAL A 102 -1.43 2.85 5.22
C VAL A 102 -2.33 3.88 5.88
N ASP A 103 -2.24 5.13 5.44
CA ASP A 103 -3.02 6.25 6.00
C ASP A 103 -2.88 6.32 7.55
N GLY A 104 -1.62 6.26 8.01
CA GLY A 104 -1.26 6.25 9.43
C GLY A 104 -1.65 4.98 10.21
N ARG A 105 -2.39 4.04 9.61
CA ARG A 105 -2.86 2.81 10.26
C ARG A 105 -1.92 1.64 9.98
N LYS A 106 -1.63 0.86 11.02
CA LYS A 106 -0.79 -0.34 10.94
C LYS A 106 -1.63 -1.56 10.55
N TYR A 107 -1.11 -2.37 9.64
CA TYR A 107 -1.66 -3.66 9.23
C TYR A 107 -0.56 -4.71 9.30
N GLY A 108 -0.92 -5.96 9.61
CA GLY A 108 0.00 -7.08 9.34
C GLY A 108 0.21 -7.17 7.83
N ALA A 109 1.43 -7.49 7.38
CA ALA A 109 1.74 -7.54 5.96
C ALA A 109 2.49 -8.82 5.59
N ALA A 110 2.14 -9.43 4.46
CA ALA A 110 2.86 -10.58 3.93
C ALA A 110 2.99 -10.48 2.41
N LEU A 111 4.12 -10.99 1.89
CA LEU A 111 4.30 -11.29 0.48
C LEU A 111 4.05 -12.79 0.25
N TYR A 112 4.00 -13.22 -1.01
CA TYR A 112 3.98 -14.64 -1.37
C TYR A 112 5.34 -15.31 -1.09
N GLN A 113 5.60 -15.55 0.20
CA GLN A 113 6.80 -16.22 0.67
C GLN A 113 6.44 -17.22 1.76
N SER A 114 7.05 -18.40 1.68
CA SER A 114 6.75 -19.52 2.57
C SER A 114 7.06 -19.20 4.04
N ASN A 115 7.94 -18.26 4.34
CA ASN A 115 8.25 -17.82 5.71
C ASN A 115 7.32 -16.71 6.23
N MET A 116 6.58 -16.01 5.35
CA MET A 116 5.68 -14.92 5.72
C MET A 116 4.22 -15.37 5.80
N LEU A 117 3.81 -16.26 4.91
CA LEU A 117 2.39 -16.59 4.69
C LEU A 117 2.10 -18.07 5.00
N HIS A 118 1.06 -18.30 5.80
CA HIS A 118 0.40 -19.60 5.94
C HIS A 118 -0.77 -19.65 4.95
N ASP A 119 -0.56 -20.38 3.86
CA ASP A 119 -1.53 -20.51 2.77
C ASP A 119 -1.54 -21.95 2.23
N PRO A 120 -2.14 -22.92 2.96
CA PRO A 120 -2.17 -24.33 2.56
C PRO A 120 -2.95 -24.57 1.26
N LYS A 121 -3.87 -23.67 0.90
CA LYS A 121 -4.70 -23.78 -0.31
C LYS A 121 -4.12 -23.04 -1.51
N LYS A 122 -2.95 -22.41 -1.36
CA LYS A 122 -2.25 -21.65 -2.42
C LYS A 122 -3.16 -20.59 -3.07
N LEU A 123 -3.93 -19.88 -2.24
CA LEU A 123 -4.82 -18.81 -2.68
C LEU A 123 -4.05 -17.52 -3.05
N ALA A 124 -2.83 -17.35 -2.55
CA ALA A 124 -2.03 -16.17 -2.85
C ALA A 124 -1.39 -16.22 -4.23
N GLY A 125 -1.38 -15.07 -4.89
CA GLY A 125 -0.61 -14.78 -6.10
C GLY A 125 0.77 -14.22 -5.76
N LYS A 126 1.73 -14.49 -6.63
CA LYS A 126 3.16 -14.17 -6.43
C LYS A 126 3.44 -12.67 -6.36
N ASP A 127 2.75 -11.89 -7.19
CA ASP A 127 3.02 -10.45 -7.38
C ASP A 127 2.05 -9.58 -6.58
N LYS A 128 1.75 -9.99 -5.35
CA LYS A 128 0.82 -9.28 -4.46
C LYS A 128 1.40 -9.11 -3.07
N ILE A 129 1.09 -7.94 -2.48
CA ILE A 129 1.20 -7.72 -1.04
C ILE A 129 -0.17 -7.91 -0.39
N TYR A 130 -0.20 -8.61 0.73
CA TYR A 130 -1.40 -8.90 1.52
C TYR A 130 -1.35 -8.14 2.83
N LEU A 131 -2.42 -7.39 3.12
CA LEU A 131 -2.61 -6.69 4.39
C LEU A 131 -3.67 -7.39 5.23
N PHE A 132 -3.35 -7.62 6.49
CA PHE A 132 -4.20 -8.28 7.46
C PHE A 132 -4.66 -7.28 8.52
N LYS A 133 -5.96 -7.26 8.77
CA LYS A 133 -6.57 -6.53 9.90
C LYS A 133 -7.35 -7.51 10.77
N GLY A 134 -7.02 -7.56 12.05
CA GLY A 134 -7.68 -8.45 13.02
C GLY A 134 -7.40 -9.93 12.76
N GLN A 135 -6.14 -10.26 12.43
CA GLN A 135 -5.72 -11.65 12.29
C GLN A 135 -6.02 -12.44 13.58
N GLY A 136 -6.34 -13.73 13.45
CA GLY A 136 -6.69 -14.57 14.61
C GLY A 136 -8.11 -14.33 15.16
N THR A 137 -8.89 -13.43 14.55
CA THR A 137 -10.27 -13.15 14.97
C THR A 137 -11.29 -13.49 13.87
N SER A 138 -12.55 -13.68 14.26
CA SER A 138 -13.69 -13.82 13.32
C SER A 138 -13.92 -12.57 12.46
N ASN A 139 -13.33 -11.43 12.84
CA ASN A 139 -13.39 -10.17 12.10
C ASN A 139 -12.19 -9.96 11.18
N CYS A 140 -11.38 -10.99 10.90
CA CYS A 140 -10.23 -10.86 10.02
C CYS A 140 -10.64 -10.34 8.64
N LYS A 141 -9.91 -9.32 8.16
CA LYS A 141 -10.06 -8.75 6.83
C LYS A 141 -8.71 -8.78 6.13
N VAL A 142 -8.73 -9.26 4.88
CA VAL A 142 -7.57 -9.29 4.00
C VAL A 142 -7.77 -8.30 2.87
N PHE A 143 -6.75 -7.50 2.63
CA PHE A 143 -6.67 -6.61 1.49
C PHE A 143 -5.45 -6.97 0.65
N HIS A 144 -5.49 -6.74 -0.65
CA HIS A 144 -4.34 -6.96 -1.50
C HIS A 144 -4.14 -5.83 -2.51
N LYS A 145 -2.91 -5.71 -2.96
CA LYS A 145 -2.50 -4.85 -4.08
C LYS A 145 -1.43 -5.60 -4.88
N GLN A 146 -1.44 -5.43 -6.19
CA GLN A 146 -0.36 -5.90 -7.06
C GLN A 146 0.90 -5.03 -6.85
N ILE A 147 2.06 -5.66 -6.83
CA ILE A 147 3.37 -4.99 -6.67
C ILE A 147 4.21 -5.07 -7.93
#